data_AF-A0A0R0H4N0-F1
#
_entry.id   AF-A0A0R0H4N0-F1
#
_cell.length_a   1.000
_cell.length_b   1.000
_cell.length_c   1.000
_cell.angle_alpha   90.00
_cell.angle_beta   90.00
_cell.angle_gamma   90.00
#
_symmetry.space_group_name_H-M   'P 1'
#
loop_
_entity.id
_entity.type
_entity.pdbx_description
1 polymer ?
#
loop_
_entity_poly.entity_id
_entity_poly.type
_entity_poly.pdbx_seq_one_letter_code
_entity_poly.pdbx_strand_id
1 'polypeptide(L)'
;MEFSTLQEDDSPWERGNVLSNLALYVFTLHIPFSFGGLSVVALFNGQPVVDPQTEALSLLTIQILELSGALLLLKYTAKPQYKFSNFFKKNKLLSNRNWILSWALGFGFLVLLIFLTYLLADRLFDSQPVNNPILKEMLLNSDISRVSCVLAYCIVTPLLEEQAVPISSVLFSLIHFSGENFLQLFIIGCVLGYSNCWTGNLSSSIVIHSLYNALTL
;
A
#
# COMPACT_ATOMS: atom_id res chain seq x y z
N MET A 1 6.72 -28.79 -7.45
CA MET A 1 6.59 -27.94 -6.25
C MET A 1 5.45 -26.98 -6.50
N GLU A 2 4.52 -26.87 -5.55
CA GLU A 2 3.50 -25.83 -5.60
C GLU A 2 4.16 -24.46 -5.38
N PHE A 3 3.91 -23.51 -6.27
CA PHE A 3 4.53 -22.18 -6.21
C PHE A 3 4.02 -21.38 -5.01
N SER A 4 2.72 -21.43 -4.74
CA SER A 4 2.11 -20.76 -3.59
C SER A 4 2.29 -21.57 -2.31
N THR A 5 2.52 -20.89 -1.19
CA THR A 5 2.42 -21.49 0.16
C THR A 5 1.13 -21.12 0.88
N LEU A 6 0.31 -20.27 0.28
CA LEU A 6 -1.00 -19.88 0.81
C LEU A 6 -1.98 -21.02 0.58
N GLN A 7 -2.50 -21.60 1.65
CA GLN A 7 -3.54 -22.62 1.55
C GLN A 7 -4.93 -21.96 1.46
N GLU A 8 -5.89 -22.61 0.81
CA GLU A 8 -7.23 -22.02 0.64
C GLU A 8 -7.98 -21.86 1.98
N ASP A 9 -7.71 -22.74 2.94
CA ASP A 9 -8.23 -22.66 4.32
C ASP A 9 -7.57 -21.55 5.16
N ASP A 10 -6.39 -21.05 4.75
CA ASP A 10 -5.75 -19.86 5.34
C ASP A 10 -6.44 -18.55 4.94
N SER A 11 -7.45 -18.59 4.04
CA SER A 11 -8.22 -17.40 3.70
C SER A 11 -9.10 -16.93 4.88
N PRO A 12 -9.01 -15.66 5.31
CA PRO A 12 -9.84 -15.12 6.38
C PRO A 12 -11.34 -15.13 6.04
N TRP A 13 -11.67 -15.15 4.74
CA TRP A 13 -13.02 -15.04 4.20
C TRP A 13 -13.31 -16.15 3.17
N GLU A 14 -14.59 -16.44 2.97
CA GLU A 14 -15.05 -17.20 1.81
C GLU A 14 -14.97 -16.33 0.54
N ARG A 15 -14.82 -16.94 -0.63
CA ARG A 15 -14.56 -16.21 -1.90
C ARG A 15 -15.58 -15.10 -2.19
N GLY A 16 -16.87 -15.35 -1.95
CA GLY A 16 -17.92 -14.33 -2.12
C GLY A 16 -17.77 -13.15 -1.15
N ASN A 17 -17.35 -13.43 0.08
CA ASN A 17 -17.19 -12.42 1.12
C ASN A 17 -15.96 -11.54 0.86
N VAL A 18 -14.92 -12.05 0.20
CA VAL A 18 -13.71 -11.27 -0.14
C VAL A 18 -14.07 -10.04 -0.99
N LEU A 19 -14.82 -10.21 -2.08
CA LEU A 19 -15.17 -9.10 -2.97
C LEU A 19 -16.16 -8.13 -2.30
N SER A 20 -17.14 -8.64 -1.54
CA SER A 20 -18.06 -7.81 -0.78
C SER A 20 -17.36 -6.98 0.29
N ASN A 21 -16.38 -7.56 1.00
CA ASN A 21 -15.58 -6.84 1.99
C ASN A 21 -14.66 -5.82 1.34
N LEU A 22 -14.07 -6.14 0.19
CA LEU A 22 -13.31 -5.16 -0.59
C LEU A 22 -14.20 -3.99 -1.01
N ALA A 23 -15.39 -4.26 -1.55
CA ALA A 23 -16.32 -3.21 -1.94
C ALA A 23 -16.72 -2.35 -0.73
N LEU A 24 -17.02 -2.99 0.41
CA LEU A 24 -17.33 -2.29 1.64
C LEU A 24 -16.15 -1.38 2.09
N TYR A 25 -14.92 -1.90 2.11
CA TYR A 25 -13.72 -1.12 2.39
C TYR A 25 -13.57 0.07 1.41
N VAL A 26 -13.60 -0.19 0.10
CA VAL A 26 -13.35 0.82 -0.92
C VAL A 26 -14.38 1.94 -0.87
N PHE A 27 -15.67 1.61 -0.78
CA PHE A 27 -16.74 2.61 -0.86
C PHE A 27 -17.03 3.31 0.47
N THR A 28 -16.72 2.72 1.63
CA THR A 28 -17.01 3.34 2.93
C THR A 28 -15.80 3.95 3.62
N LEU A 29 -14.59 3.48 3.32
CA LEU A 29 -13.36 3.97 3.94
C LEU A 29 -12.47 4.62 2.88
N HIS A 30 -12.01 3.84 1.89
CA HIS A 30 -10.94 4.30 1.00
C HIS A 30 -11.30 5.54 0.19
N ILE A 31 -12.40 5.51 -0.56
CA ILE A 31 -12.83 6.65 -1.39
C ILE A 31 -13.16 7.88 -0.52
N PRO A 32 -14.00 7.77 0.54
CA PRO A 32 -14.29 8.92 1.40
C PRO A 32 -13.06 9.56 2.04
N PHE A 33 -12.12 8.76 2.57
CA PHE A 33 -10.92 9.29 3.20
C PHE A 33 -9.91 9.85 2.18
N SER A 34 -9.72 9.18 1.04
CA SER A 34 -8.76 9.59 0.01
C SER A 34 -9.16 10.90 -0.68
N PHE A 35 -10.43 11.07 -1.02
CA PHE A 35 -10.90 12.26 -1.76
C PHE A 35 -11.59 13.31 -0.89
N GLY A 36 -12.24 12.88 0.20
CA GLY A 36 -12.98 13.77 1.09
C GLY A 36 -12.19 14.22 2.32
N GLY A 37 -11.19 13.46 2.76
CA GLY A 37 -10.52 13.68 4.04
C GLY A 37 -9.92 15.06 4.20
N LEU A 38 -9.10 15.51 3.24
CA LEU A 38 -8.49 16.85 3.29
C LEU A 38 -9.51 17.98 3.09
N SER A 39 -10.58 17.75 2.31
CA SER A 39 -11.65 18.73 2.15
C SER A 39 -12.38 19.00 3.48
N VAL A 40 -12.56 17.96 4.29
CA VAL A 40 -13.12 18.09 5.65
C VAL A 40 -12.19 18.88 6.56
N VAL A 41 -10.87 18.67 6.47
CA VAL A 41 -9.88 19.46 7.23
C VAL A 41 -9.90 20.93 6.82
N ALA A 42 -9.93 21.22 5.52
CA ALA A 42 -10.05 22.59 5.01
C ALA A 42 -11.31 23.29 5.57
N LEU A 43 -12.43 22.57 5.58
CA LEU A 43 -13.69 23.06 6.17
C LEU A 43 -13.54 23.39 7.66
N PHE A 44 -12.91 22.51 8.46
CA PHE A 44 -12.69 22.76 9.89
C PHE A 44 -11.72 23.90 10.17
N ASN A 45 -10.70 24.08 9.34
CA ASN A 45 -9.75 25.19 9.46
C ASN A 45 -10.34 26.53 8.98
N GLY A 46 -11.49 26.53 8.31
CA GLY A 46 -12.08 27.74 7.72
C GLY A 46 -11.21 28.35 6.62
N GLN A 47 -10.31 27.57 6.01
CA GLN A 47 -9.42 28.00 4.93
C GLN A 47 -9.66 27.11 3.70
N PRO A 48 -9.70 27.68 2.48
CA PRO A 48 -9.90 26.89 1.27
C PRO A 48 -8.70 26.00 0.92
N VAL A 49 -7.51 26.37 1.40
CA VAL A 49 -6.25 25.66 1.18
C VAL A 49 -5.64 25.40 2.56
N VAL A 50 -5.29 24.14 2.82
CA VAL A 50 -4.60 23.72 4.04
C VAL A 50 -3.11 24.03 3.87
N ASP A 51 -2.46 24.59 4.88
CA ASP A 51 -1.02 24.80 4.81
C ASP A 51 -0.28 23.45 4.76
N PRO A 52 0.93 23.37 4.15
CA PRO A 52 1.56 22.07 3.88
C PRO A 52 1.84 21.22 5.12
N GLN A 53 2.15 21.84 6.27
CA GLN A 53 2.38 21.09 7.50
C GLN A 53 1.08 20.49 8.04
N THR A 54 0.01 21.28 8.08
CA THR A 54 -1.31 20.79 8.48
C THR A 54 -1.83 19.75 7.51
N GLU A 55 -1.54 19.88 6.21
CA GLU A 55 -1.90 18.90 5.19
C GLU A 55 -1.18 17.57 5.42
N ALA A 56 0.13 17.58 5.66
CA ALA A 56 0.91 16.37 5.94
C ALA A 56 0.45 15.66 7.22
N LEU A 57 0.21 16.40 8.31
CA LEU A 57 -0.32 15.84 9.55
C LEU A 57 -1.73 15.28 9.38
N SER A 58 -2.55 15.95 8.57
CA SER A 58 -3.90 15.50 8.25
C SER A 58 -3.89 14.23 7.43
N LEU A 59 -3.04 14.14 6.40
CA LEU A 59 -2.85 12.92 5.61
C LEU A 59 -2.43 11.75 6.50
N LEU A 60 -1.45 11.94 7.39
CA LEU A 60 -1.05 10.91 8.33
C LEU A 60 -2.23 10.47 9.23
N THR A 61 -2.99 11.44 9.75
CA THR A 61 -4.15 11.17 10.62
C THR A 61 -5.24 10.41 9.88
N ILE A 62 -5.58 10.84 8.66
CA ILE A 62 -6.57 10.21 7.78
C ILE A 62 -6.17 8.77 7.48
N GLN A 63 -4.91 8.53 7.11
CA GLN A 63 -4.40 7.19 6.83
C GLN A 63 -4.42 6.27 8.05
N ILE A 64 -4.13 6.80 9.24
CA ILE A 64 -4.26 6.04 10.50
C ILE A 64 -5.71 5.69 10.80
N LEU A 65 -6.65 6.60 10.55
CA LEU A 65 -8.08 6.36 10.71
C LEU A 65 -8.58 5.32 9.70
N GLU A 66 -8.15 5.40 8.45
CA GLU A 66 -8.47 4.43 7.41
C GLU A 66 -7.93 3.03 7.77
N LEU A 67 -6.66 2.94 8.22
CA LEU A 67 -6.06 1.69 8.71
C LEU A 67 -6.85 1.13 9.89
N SER A 68 -7.23 1.97 10.84
CA SER A 68 -8.02 1.55 12.01
C SER A 68 -9.39 1.02 11.58
N GLY A 69 -10.07 1.73 10.68
CA GLY A 69 -11.35 1.31 10.10
C GLY A 69 -11.25 0.01 9.31
N ALA A 70 -10.20 -0.14 8.50
CA ALA A 70 -9.92 -1.36 7.75
C ALA A 70 -9.69 -2.54 8.70
N LEU A 71 -8.82 -2.40 9.70
CA LEU A 71 -8.57 -3.45 10.69
C LEU A 71 -9.84 -3.85 11.45
N LEU A 72 -10.69 -2.89 11.82
CA LEU A 72 -11.99 -3.17 12.43
C LEU A 72 -12.89 -3.94 11.46
N LEU A 73 -12.99 -3.50 10.20
CA LEU A 73 -13.78 -4.16 9.18
C LEU A 73 -13.31 -5.60 8.96
N LEU A 74 -12.00 -5.83 8.82
CA LEU A 74 -11.45 -7.16 8.65
C LEU A 74 -11.78 -8.03 9.87
N LYS A 75 -11.62 -7.49 11.09
CA LYS A 75 -11.94 -8.20 12.33
C LYS A 75 -13.39 -8.64 12.43
N TYR A 76 -14.33 -7.80 12.01
CA TYR A 76 -15.76 -8.11 12.08
C TYR A 76 -16.26 -9.02 10.95
N THR A 77 -15.56 -9.03 9.82
CA THR A 77 -15.98 -9.80 8.64
C THR A 77 -15.26 -11.15 8.51
N ALA A 78 -14.08 -11.31 9.12
CA ALA A 78 -13.31 -12.55 9.06
C ALA A 78 -14.00 -13.70 9.82
N LYS A 79 -13.66 -14.94 9.44
CA LYS A 79 -14.11 -16.14 10.16
C LYS A 79 -13.75 -15.99 11.66
N PRO A 80 -14.65 -16.33 12.60
CA PRO A 80 -14.44 -16.10 14.05
C PRO A 80 -13.16 -16.74 14.62
N GLN A 81 -12.72 -17.84 14.02
CA GLN A 81 -11.52 -18.59 14.40
C GLN A 81 -10.23 -18.08 13.74
N TYR A 82 -10.33 -17.12 12.81
CA TYR A 82 -9.18 -16.58 12.10
C TYR A 82 -8.35 -15.70 13.03
N LYS A 83 -7.04 -15.96 13.08
CA LYS A 83 -6.10 -15.14 13.84
C LYS A 83 -5.34 -14.25 12.87
N PHE A 84 -5.50 -12.94 12.97
CA PHE A 84 -4.79 -11.96 12.14
C PHE A 84 -3.26 -12.07 12.22
N SER A 85 -2.72 -12.58 13.33
CA SER A 85 -1.30 -12.92 13.44
C SER A 85 -0.82 -13.92 12.39
N ASN A 86 -1.73 -14.68 11.76
CA ASN A 86 -1.40 -15.62 10.70
C ASN A 86 -0.85 -14.91 9.46
N PHE A 87 -1.22 -13.64 9.20
CA PHE A 87 -0.64 -12.85 8.11
C PHE A 87 0.88 -12.68 8.22
N PHE A 88 1.42 -12.71 9.44
CA PHE A 88 2.84 -12.54 9.73
C PHE A 88 3.54 -13.86 10.08
N LYS A 89 2.79 -14.96 10.17
CA LYS A 89 3.31 -16.23 10.67
C LYS A 89 4.08 -16.93 9.56
N LYS A 90 5.38 -17.16 9.78
CA LYS A 90 6.19 -18.01 8.91
C LYS A 90 5.55 -19.40 8.88
N ASN A 91 5.07 -19.85 7.72
CA ASN A 91 4.49 -21.19 7.60
C ASN A 91 5.60 -22.21 7.92
N LYS A 92 5.56 -22.79 9.14
CA LYS A 92 6.61 -23.67 9.68
C LYS A 92 6.90 -24.84 8.73
N LEU A 93 5.88 -25.30 8.01
CA LEU A 93 5.93 -26.45 7.12
C LEU A 93 6.83 -26.19 5.90
N LEU A 94 7.04 -24.92 5.51
CA LEU A 94 7.85 -24.51 4.36
C LEU A 94 9.04 -23.62 4.77
N SER A 95 9.65 -23.96 5.92
CA SER A 95 10.78 -23.25 6.57
C SER A 95 11.88 -22.73 5.63
N ASN A 96 12.12 -23.42 4.50
CA ASN A 96 13.14 -23.05 3.52
C ASN A 96 12.86 -21.76 2.75
N ARG A 97 11.61 -21.26 2.73
CA ARG A 97 11.26 -20.02 2.04
C ARG A 97 11.44 -18.85 3.00
N ASN A 98 12.54 -18.13 2.82
CA ASN A 98 12.90 -17.02 3.69
C ASN A 98 12.24 -15.72 3.21
N TRP A 99 11.36 -15.15 4.04
CA TRP A 99 10.75 -13.86 3.75
C TRP A 99 11.79 -12.74 3.59
N ILE A 100 12.95 -12.85 4.26
CA ILE A 100 14.06 -11.90 4.10
C ILE A 100 14.61 -11.95 2.67
N LEU A 101 14.77 -13.15 2.11
CA LEU A 101 15.22 -13.32 0.74
C LEU A 101 14.17 -12.80 -0.25
N SER A 102 12.89 -13.01 0.05
CA SER A 102 11.79 -12.53 -0.79
C SER A 102 11.74 -11.02 -0.90
N TRP A 103 11.84 -10.29 0.21
CA TRP A 103 11.82 -8.83 0.12
C TRP A 103 13.08 -8.31 -0.59
N ALA A 104 14.25 -8.91 -0.36
CA ALA A 104 15.48 -8.50 -1.02
C ALA A 104 15.41 -8.69 -2.54
N LEU A 105 14.91 -9.84 -3.00
CA LEU A 105 14.72 -10.13 -4.43
C LEU A 105 13.62 -9.24 -5.05
N GLY A 106 12.48 -9.09 -4.37
CA GLY A 106 11.37 -8.27 -4.85
C GLY A 106 11.74 -6.79 -4.95
N PHE A 107 12.39 -6.24 -3.91
CA PHE A 107 12.88 -4.87 -3.93
C PHE A 107 13.98 -4.67 -4.97
N GLY A 108 14.96 -5.58 -5.05
CA GLY A 108 16.01 -5.52 -6.07
C GLY A 108 15.46 -5.54 -7.49
N PHE A 109 14.39 -6.31 -7.74
CA PHE A 109 13.70 -6.33 -9.01
C PHE A 109 12.98 -5.00 -9.31
N LEU A 110 12.30 -4.40 -8.33
CA LEU A 110 11.68 -3.08 -8.51
C LEU A 110 12.70 -1.98 -8.79
N VAL A 111 13.83 -1.97 -8.07
CA VAL A 111 14.94 -1.03 -8.31
C VAL A 111 15.49 -1.20 -9.72
N LEU A 112 15.68 -2.45 -10.17
CA LEU A 112 16.10 -2.74 -11.53
C LEU A 112 15.10 -2.20 -12.55
N LEU A 113 13.79 -2.36 -12.32
CA LEU A 113 12.75 -1.84 -13.21
C LEU A 113 12.71 -0.31 -13.23
N ILE A 114 12.86 0.36 -12.09
CA ILE A 114 12.99 1.83 -12.04
C ILE A 114 14.19 2.26 -12.88
N PHE A 115 15.34 1.62 -12.69
CA PHE A 115 16.56 1.95 -13.42
C PHE A 115 16.43 1.69 -14.93
N LEU A 116 15.82 0.57 -15.33
CA LEU A 116 15.55 0.28 -16.74
C LEU A 116 14.58 1.29 -17.34
N THR A 117 13.51 1.65 -16.62
CA THR A 117 12.55 2.66 -17.07
C THR A 117 13.23 4.02 -17.20
N TYR A 118 14.10 4.40 -16.27
CA TYR A 118 14.89 5.63 -16.35
C TYR A 118 15.80 5.66 -17.58
N LEU A 119 16.55 4.59 -17.84
CA LEU A 119 17.41 4.49 -19.04
C LEU A 119 16.62 4.48 -20.36
N LEU A 120 15.41 3.93 -20.35
CA LEU A 120 14.52 3.89 -21.51
C LEU A 120 13.78 5.20 -21.71
N ALA A 121 13.37 5.87 -20.63
CA ALA A 121 12.75 7.19 -20.64
C ALA A 121 13.68 8.18 -21.36
N ASP A 122 14.92 8.35 -20.88
CA ASP A 122 15.90 9.23 -21.52
C ASP A 122 16.11 8.95 -23.02
N ARG A 123 15.83 7.73 -23.49
CA ARG A 123 15.92 7.35 -24.91
C ARG A 123 14.61 7.46 -25.70
N LEU A 124 13.46 7.29 -25.09
CA LEU A 124 12.17 7.07 -25.78
C LEU A 124 11.10 8.09 -25.42
N PHE A 125 11.10 8.60 -24.20
CA PHE A 125 10.05 9.45 -23.67
C PHE A 125 10.70 10.59 -22.89
N ASP A 126 10.48 11.83 -23.33
CA ASP A 126 10.80 13.05 -22.56
C ASP A 126 9.89 13.10 -21.31
N SER A 127 10.01 12.09 -20.44
CA SER A 127 9.09 11.79 -19.37
C SER A 127 9.45 12.67 -18.20
N GLN A 128 8.57 13.63 -17.90
CA GLN A 128 8.65 14.35 -16.65
C GLN A 128 8.61 13.34 -15.50
N PRO A 129 9.48 13.46 -14.48
CA PRO A 129 9.35 12.64 -13.29
C PRO A 129 7.93 12.82 -12.74
N VAL A 130 7.31 11.72 -12.32
CA VAL A 130 6.00 11.70 -11.64
C VAL A 130 6.15 12.34 -10.27
N ASN A 131 6.43 13.64 -10.25
CA ASN A 131 6.64 14.43 -9.06
C ASN A 131 5.31 15.07 -8.71
N ASN A 132 4.67 14.57 -7.65
CA ASN A 132 3.52 15.23 -7.07
C ASN A 132 3.99 16.57 -6.45
N PRO A 133 3.64 17.74 -7.02
CA PRO A 133 4.14 19.02 -6.54
C PRO A 133 3.68 19.34 -5.12
N ILE A 134 2.48 18.87 -4.74
CA ILE A 134 1.92 19.04 -3.39
C ILE A 134 2.74 18.22 -2.39
N LEU A 135 3.06 16.97 -2.72
CA LEU A 135 3.92 16.13 -1.89
C LEU A 135 5.32 16.76 -1.72
N LYS A 136 5.89 17.28 -2.81
CA LYS A 136 7.17 17.98 -2.77
C LYS A 136 7.12 19.23 -1.87
N GLU A 137 6.03 20.00 -1.93
CA GLU A 137 5.82 21.15 -1.07
C GLU A 137 5.76 20.75 0.41
N MET A 138 5.00 19.70 0.74
CA MET A 138 4.94 19.14 2.10
C MET A 138 6.32 18.69 2.61
N LEU A 139 7.10 17.96 1.80
CA LEU A 139 8.41 17.44 2.20
C LEU A 139 9.47 18.55 2.44
N LEU A 140 9.32 19.69 1.78
CA LEU A 140 10.22 20.84 1.88
C LEU A 140 9.77 21.87 2.94
N ASN A 141 8.54 21.80 3.42
CA ASN A 141 7.96 22.80 4.32
C ASN A 141 8.60 22.82 5.71
N SER A 142 8.64 21.68 6.41
CA SER A 142 9.19 21.58 7.76
C SER A 142 9.63 20.15 8.08
N ASP A 143 10.46 19.99 9.11
CA ASP A 143 10.88 18.65 9.56
C ASP A 143 9.69 17.84 10.08
N ILE A 144 8.70 18.49 10.70
CA ILE A 144 7.47 17.84 11.17
C ILE A 144 6.67 17.32 9.97
N SER A 145 6.50 18.15 8.94
CA SER A 145 5.81 17.78 7.71
C SER A 145 6.51 16.61 7.02
N ARG A 146 7.84 16.68 6.88
CA ARG A 146 8.65 15.59 6.30
C ARG A 146 8.50 14.29 7.06
N VAL A 147 8.63 14.31 8.39
CA VAL A 147 8.44 13.10 9.22
C VAL A 147 7.03 12.55 9.07
N SER A 148 6.02 13.42 9.00
CA SER A 148 4.63 13.02 8.82
C SER A 148 4.41 12.32 7.46
N CYS A 149 4.95 12.87 6.38
CA CYS A 149 4.93 12.23 5.06
C CYS A 149 5.65 10.88 5.09
N VAL A 150 6.86 10.81 5.66
CA VAL A 150 7.61 9.54 5.75
C VAL A 150 6.81 8.49 6.52
N LEU A 151 6.20 8.85 7.65
CA LEU A 151 5.35 7.93 8.42
C LEU A 151 4.12 7.49 7.64
N ALA A 152 3.44 8.41 6.95
CA ALA A 152 2.27 8.10 6.14
C ALA A 152 2.65 7.12 5.00
N TYR A 153 3.55 7.52 4.12
CA TYR A 153 3.88 6.78 2.90
C TYR A 153 4.72 5.53 3.13
N CYS A 154 5.65 5.53 4.09
CA CYS A 154 6.58 4.42 4.27
C CYS A 154 6.13 3.42 5.34
N ILE A 155 5.19 3.78 6.22
CA ILE A 155 4.76 2.92 7.32
C ILE A 155 3.25 2.65 7.27
N VAL A 156 2.42 3.69 7.34
CA VAL A 156 0.96 3.51 7.48
C VAL A 156 0.35 2.98 6.19
N THR A 157 0.68 3.56 5.04
CA THR A 157 0.15 3.16 3.73
C THR A 157 0.50 1.70 3.39
N PRO A 158 1.76 1.22 3.48
CA PRO A 158 2.06 -0.20 3.28
C PRO A 158 1.31 -1.13 4.24
N LEU A 159 1.15 -0.74 5.51
CA LEU A 159 0.38 -1.53 6.48
C LEU A 159 -1.12 -1.60 6.11
N LEU A 160 -1.67 -0.51 5.60
CA LEU A 160 -3.06 -0.42 5.17
C LEU A 160 -3.30 -1.27 3.92
N GLU A 161 -2.53 -1.03 2.86
CA GLU A 161 -2.80 -1.61 1.54
C GLU A 161 -2.58 -3.11 1.50
N GLU A 162 -1.53 -3.60 2.15
CA GLU A 162 -1.23 -5.04 2.18
C GLU A 162 -2.29 -5.84 2.98
N GLN A 163 -2.97 -5.21 3.94
CA GLN A 163 -4.00 -5.88 4.75
C GLN A 163 -5.40 -5.74 4.14
N ALA A 164 -5.71 -4.60 3.51
CA ALA A 164 -7.05 -4.31 3.01
C ALA A 164 -7.29 -4.82 1.58
N VAL A 165 -6.24 -5.00 0.77
CA VAL A 165 -6.36 -5.25 -0.68
C VAL A 165 -5.55 -6.48 -1.17
N PRO A 166 -5.52 -7.63 -0.47
CA PRO A 166 -4.66 -8.76 -0.84
C PRO A 166 -5.18 -9.60 -2.03
N ILE A 167 -5.89 -9.01 -3.01
CA ILE A 167 -6.71 -9.76 -3.99
C ILE A 167 -6.05 -9.85 -5.37
N SER A 168 -5.69 -8.72 -5.98
CA SER A 168 -5.02 -8.70 -7.29
C SER A 168 -4.30 -7.39 -7.55
N SER A 169 -3.22 -7.45 -8.34
CA SER A 169 -2.47 -6.28 -8.78
C SER A 169 -3.32 -5.31 -9.62
N VAL A 170 -4.29 -5.82 -10.39
CA VAL A 170 -5.23 -4.99 -11.14
C VAL A 170 -6.10 -4.18 -10.19
N LEU A 171 -6.71 -4.82 -9.19
CA LEU A 171 -7.56 -4.12 -8.23
C LEU A 171 -6.74 -3.12 -7.41
N PHE A 172 -5.55 -3.52 -6.95
CA PHE A 172 -4.59 -2.62 -6.30
C PHE A 172 -4.34 -1.35 -7.13
N SER A 173 -4.13 -1.49 -8.44
CA SER A 173 -3.88 -0.34 -9.33
C SER A 173 -5.12 0.51 -9.55
N LEU A 174 -6.30 -0.12 -9.66
CA LEU A 174 -7.57 0.58 -9.89
C LEU A 174 -7.99 1.41 -8.68
N ILE A 175 -7.81 0.91 -7.46
CA ILE A 175 -8.24 1.64 -6.25
C ILE A 175 -7.38 2.88 -5.97
N HIS A 176 -6.17 2.96 -6.53
CA HIS A 176 -5.37 4.18 -6.47
C HIS A 176 -5.93 5.30 -7.35
N PHE A 177 -6.90 5.01 -8.22
CA PHE A 177 -7.53 5.96 -9.14
C PHE A 177 -6.52 6.79 -9.97
N SER A 178 -5.35 6.23 -10.26
CA SER A 178 -4.29 6.91 -11.00
C SER A 178 -4.13 6.30 -12.39
N GLY A 179 -4.70 6.97 -13.40
CA GLY A 179 -4.58 6.54 -14.80
C GLY A 179 -3.13 6.58 -15.31
N GLU A 180 -2.39 7.63 -14.94
CA GLU A 180 -0.99 7.83 -15.37
C GLU A 180 -0.04 6.80 -14.76
N ASN A 181 -0.24 6.45 -13.48
CA ASN A 181 0.63 5.52 -12.75
C ASN A 181 0.11 4.08 -12.76
N PHE A 182 -0.95 3.78 -13.51
CA PHE A 182 -1.58 2.46 -13.49
C PHE A 182 -0.58 1.33 -13.74
N LEU A 183 0.30 1.49 -14.73
CA LEU A 183 1.29 0.46 -15.07
C LEU A 183 2.31 0.26 -13.94
N GLN A 184 2.79 1.35 -13.34
CA GLN A 184 3.73 1.31 -12.22
C GLN A 184 3.09 0.60 -11.02
N LEU A 185 1.87 0.99 -10.64
CA LEU A 185 1.11 0.38 -9.57
C LEU A 185 0.81 -1.10 -9.84
N PHE A 186 0.53 -1.46 -11.10
CA PHE A 186 0.27 -2.84 -11.48
C PHE A 186 1.51 -3.72 -11.31
N ILE A 187 2.67 -3.22 -11.73
CA ILE A 187 3.96 -3.91 -11.56
C ILE A 187 4.26 -4.10 -10.08
N ILE A 188 4.11 -3.04 -9.27
CA ILE A 188 4.31 -3.09 -7.82
C ILE A 188 3.38 -4.16 -7.22
N GLY A 189 2.08 -4.08 -7.50
CA GLY A 189 1.10 -5.07 -7.02
C GLY A 189 1.43 -6.50 -7.44
N CYS A 190 1.99 -6.71 -8.64
CA CYS A 190 2.46 -8.04 -9.07
C CYS A 190 3.62 -8.55 -8.21
N VAL A 191 4.62 -7.71 -7.93
CA VAL A 191 5.78 -8.08 -7.11
C VAL A 191 5.36 -8.37 -5.66
N LEU A 192 4.50 -7.52 -5.10
CA LEU A 192 3.97 -7.67 -3.73
C LEU A 192 3.13 -8.93 -3.60
N GLY A 193 2.21 -9.17 -4.55
CA GLY A 193 1.41 -10.39 -4.60
C GLY A 193 2.28 -11.65 -4.77
N TYR A 194 3.28 -11.62 -5.65
CA TYR A 194 4.21 -12.73 -5.84
C TYR A 194 5.01 -13.05 -4.58
N SER A 195 5.54 -12.02 -3.92
CA SER A 195 6.27 -12.10 -2.65
C SER A 195 5.40 -12.75 -1.56
N ASN A 196 4.14 -12.32 -1.44
CA ASN A 196 3.23 -12.88 -0.44
C ASN A 196 2.85 -14.33 -0.77
N CYS A 197 2.49 -14.64 -2.01
CA CYS A 197 2.19 -16.01 -2.44
C CYS A 197 3.37 -16.97 -2.21
N TRP A 198 4.61 -16.49 -2.46
CA TRP A 198 5.80 -17.32 -2.33
C TRP A 198 6.18 -17.61 -0.88
N THR A 199 5.91 -16.68 0.05
CA THR A 199 6.35 -16.76 1.45
C THR A 199 5.25 -17.07 2.45
N GLY A 200 3.99 -16.77 2.10
CA GLY A 200 2.85 -16.75 3.01
C GLY A 200 3.04 -15.75 4.14
N ASN A 201 3.83 -14.70 3.95
CA ASN A 201 4.14 -13.71 4.98
C ASN A 201 4.08 -12.29 4.43
N LEU A 202 3.09 -11.55 4.93
CA LEU A 202 2.83 -10.18 4.52
C LEU A 202 4.00 -9.22 4.85
N SER A 203 4.85 -9.57 5.83
CA SER A 203 6.03 -8.78 6.19
C SER A 203 6.95 -8.52 4.99
N SER A 204 7.07 -9.51 4.09
CA SER A 204 7.89 -9.35 2.90
C SER A 204 7.32 -8.26 1.99
N SER A 205 6.02 -8.29 1.72
CA SER A 205 5.36 -7.31 0.87
C SER A 205 5.33 -5.93 1.52
N ILE A 206 5.02 -5.84 2.82
CA ILE A 206 5.09 -4.58 3.58
C ILE A 206 6.49 -3.95 3.47
N VAL A 207 7.56 -4.73 3.67
CA VAL A 207 8.94 -4.21 3.58
C VAL A 207 9.30 -3.78 2.16
N ILE A 208 8.96 -4.57 1.13
CA ILE A 208 9.19 -4.18 -0.27
C ILE A 208 8.49 -2.84 -0.55
N HIS A 209 7.22 -2.73 -0.15
CA HIS A 209 6.39 -1.57 -0.39
C HIS A 209 6.91 -0.34 0.36
N SER A 210 7.25 -0.47 1.65
CA SER A 210 7.89 0.58 2.44
C SER A 210 9.17 1.10 1.80
N LEU A 211 10.05 0.19 1.35
CA LEU A 211 11.32 0.58 0.72
C LEU A 211 11.12 1.20 -0.65
N TYR A 212 10.13 0.71 -1.41
CA TYR A 212 9.75 1.30 -2.68
C TYR A 212 9.28 2.75 -2.49
N ASN A 213 8.35 2.97 -1.56
CA ASN A 213 7.83 4.30 -1.26
C ASN A 213 8.93 5.23 -0.77
N ALA A 214 9.85 4.74 0.09
CA ALA A 214 10.99 5.51 0.55
C ALA A 214 11.97 5.91 -0.58
N LEU A 215 12.07 5.10 -1.64
CA LEU A 215 12.91 5.39 -2.80
C LEU A 215 12.27 6.40 -3.76
N THR A 216 10.94 6.43 -3.82
CA THR A 216 10.18 7.30 -4.73
C THR A 216 9.63 8.57 -4.09
N LEU A 217 9.82 8.75 -2.77
CA LEU A 217 9.44 9.95 -2.00
C LEU A 217 10.44 11.09 -2.23
#